data_AF-A0AB37XCQ0-F1
#
_entry.id   AF-A0AB37XCQ0-F1
#
_cell.length_a   1.000
_cell.length_b   1.000
_cell.length_c   1.000
_cell.angle_alpha   90.00
_cell.angle_beta   90.00
_cell.angle_gamma   90.00
#
_symmetry.space_group_name_H-M   'P 1'
#
loop_
_entity.id
_entity.type
_entity.pdbx_description
1 polymer ?
#
loop_
_entity_poly.entity_id
_entity_poly.type
_entity_poly.pdbx_seq_one_letter_code
_entity_poly.pdbx_strand_id
1 'polypeptide(L)' 'MNEGTQDQNAENSPTAARTEPMTYGYCSWHRGYSAGIRAIEVVEQGSGPGRVQSACGPCREEHALVPYTDRP' A
#
# COMPACT_ATOMS: atom_id res chain seq x y z
N MET A 1 1.21 -48.54 7.15
CA MET A 1 0.47 -47.97 6.01
C MET A 1 -0.02 -46.58 6.42
N ASN A 2 0.94 -45.72 6.76
CA ASN A 2 0.83 -44.29 6.58
C ASN A 2 0.51 -44.03 5.10
N GLU A 3 -0.27 -43.00 4.77
CA GLU A 3 0.12 -41.81 4.00
C GLU A 3 -1.11 -40.89 3.92
N GLY A 4 -1.01 -39.72 4.55
CA GLY A 4 -2.05 -38.68 4.49
C GLY A 4 -2.18 -38.17 3.07
N THR A 5 -3.37 -38.30 2.49
CA THR A 5 -3.72 -37.69 1.22
C THR A 5 -3.88 -36.19 1.43
N GLN A 6 -2.79 -35.45 1.23
CA GLN A 6 -2.86 -34.04 0.89
C GLN A 6 -3.10 -33.97 -0.62
N ASP A 7 -4.37 -33.83 -0.99
CA ASP A 7 -4.75 -33.44 -2.34
C ASP A 7 -4.36 -31.97 -2.54
N GLN A 8 -3.32 -31.78 -3.34
CA GLN A 8 -2.83 -30.48 -3.77
C GLN A 8 -2.55 -30.59 -5.27
N ASN A 9 -3.62 -30.62 -6.07
CA ASN A 9 -3.49 -30.42 -7.50
C ASN A 9 -4.56 -29.49 -8.09
N ALA A 10 -4.04 -28.36 -8.59
CA ALA A 10 -4.50 -27.68 -9.79
C ALA A 10 -5.85 -26.94 -9.74
N GLU A 11 -5.80 -25.71 -9.23
CA GLU A 11 -6.59 -24.61 -9.82
C GLU A 11 -5.70 -23.38 -10.00
N ASN A 12 -5.17 -23.23 -11.22
CA ASN A 12 -4.58 -21.98 -11.70
C ASN A 12 -5.71 -20.94 -11.83
N SER A 13 -5.86 -20.05 -10.86
CA SER A 13 -6.53 -18.75 -11.01
C SER A 13 -5.46 -17.66 -10.97
N PRO A 14 -5.56 -16.57 -11.74
CA PRO A 14 -4.44 -15.67 -11.98
C PRO A 14 -4.02 -15.04 -10.66
N THR A 15 -2.90 -15.53 -10.13
CA THR A 15 -2.15 -14.92 -9.04
C THR A 15 -3.01 -14.88 -7.78
N ALA A 16 -2.59 -15.57 -6.72
CA ALA A 16 -2.78 -14.96 -5.41
C ALA A 16 -2.04 -13.62 -5.51
N ALA A 17 -2.70 -12.58 -6.05
CA ALA A 17 -2.29 -11.21 -5.87
C ALA A 17 -2.18 -11.19 -4.37
N ARG A 18 -0.95 -11.27 -3.87
CA ARG A 18 -0.67 -11.12 -2.46
C ARG A 18 -1.54 -9.93 -2.14
N THR A 19 -2.56 -10.14 -1.31
CA THR A 19 -3.28 -9.02 -0.74
C THR A 19 -2.26 -8.46 0.24
N GLU A 20 -1.18 -7.88 -0.32
CA GLU A 20 -0.25 -7.02 0.34
C GLU A 20 -1.18 -6.09 1.07
N PRO A 21 -1.11 -6.02 2.40
CA PRO A 21 -2.10 -5.33 3.20
C PRO A 21 -2.27 -3.93 2.60
N MET A 22 -3.37 -3.76 1.86
CA MET A 22 -3.59 -2.54 1.11
C MET A 22 -4.03 -1.55 2.16
N THR A 23 -3.09 -0.73 2.62
CA THR A 23 -3.39 0.34 3.58
C THR A 23 -4.49 1.19 2.97
N TYR A 24 -5.67 1.17 3.59
CA TYR A 24 -6.77 2.05 3.24
C TYR A 24 -6.63 3.34 4.04
N GLY A 25 -6.78 4.48 3.39
CA GLY A 25 -6.61 5.77 4.04
C GLY A 25 -6.92 6.94 3.12
N TYR A 26 -6.61 8.14 3.60
CA TYR A 26 -6.81 9.37 2.85
C TYR A 26 -5.62 9.66 1.92
N CYS A 27 -5.90 10.03 0.68
CA CYS A 27 -4.93 10.55 -0.26
C CYS A 27 -5.02 12.07 -0.31
N SER A 28 -3.91 12.75 -0.03
CA SER A 28 -3.83 14.22 -0.04
C SER A 28 -3.82 14.83 -1.44
N TRP A 29 -3.59 14.04 -2.50
CA TRP A 29 -3.50 14.51 -3.90
C TRP A 29 -4.88 14.64 -4.52
N HIS A 30 -5.63 13.54 -4.64
CA HIS A 30 -7.02 13.58 -5.14
C HIS A 30 -8.03 13.91 -4.04
N ARG A 31 -7.58 14.08 -2.79
CA ARG A 31 -8.36 14.53 -1.63
C ARG A 31 -9.53 13.58 -1.29
N GLY A 32 -9.30 12.27 -1.37
CA GLY A 32 -10.30 11.24 -1.11
C GLY A 32 -9.70 9.96 -0.53
N TYR A 33 -10.56 9.04 -0.09
CA TYR A 33 -10.13 7.76 0.46
C TYR A 33 -9.86 6.74 -0.65
N SER A 34 -8.79 5.96 -0.50
CA SER A 34 -8.43 4.91 -1.44
C SER A 34 -7.63 3.81 -0.76
N ALA A 35 -7.50 2.66 -1.43
CA ALA A 35 -6.61 1.59 -1.03
C ALA A 35 -5.17 1.86 -1.53
N GLY A 36 -4.19 1.20 -0.91
CA GLY A 36 -2.78 1.31 -1.30
C GLY A 36 -2.14 2.65 -0.94
N ILE A 37 -2.61 3.30 0.13
CA ILE A 37 -2.08 4.56 0.62
C ILE A 37 -0.69 4.34 1.21
N ARG A 38 0.27 5.16 0.78
CA ARG A 38 1.60 5.24 1.36
C ARG A 38 1.88 6.67 1.80
N ALA A 39 2.51 6.85 2.96
CA ALA A 39 3.06 8.13 3.37
C ALA A 39 4.21 8.48 2.42
N ILE A 40 4.24 9.72 1.92
CA ILE A 40 5.28 10.20 1.02
C ILE A 40 6.13 11.31 1.65
N GLU A 41 5.55 12.03 2.60
CA GLU A 41 6.21 13.13 3.29
C GLU A 41 5.60 13.28 4.68
N VAL A 42 6.45 13.46 5.67
CA VAL A 42 6.06 13.85 7.02
C VAL A 42 6.54 15.27 7.20
N VAL A 43 5.61 16.23 7.25
CA VAL A 43 5.96 17.62 7.53
C VAL A 43 5.80 17.86 9.02
N GLU A 44 6.92 17.81 9.72
CA GLU A 44 7.00 18.21 11.12
C GLU A 44 6.87 19.74 11.22
N GLN A 45 5.82 20.20 11.90
CA GLN A 45 5.66 21.61 12.24
C GLN A 45 6.36 21.82 13.59
N GLY A 46 7.36 22.70 13.67
CA GLY A 46 8.17 22.92 14.87
C GLY A 46 7.40 23.34 16.14
N SER A 47 6.08 23.54 16.07
CA SER A 47 5.23 23.82 17.23
C SER A 47 3.76 23.42 17.00
N GLY A 48 3.48 22.28 16.36
CA GLY A 48 2.12 21.78 16.15
C GLY A 48 2.08 20.31 15.71
N PRO A 49 0.90 19.66 15.65
CA PRO A 49 0.79 18.30 15.14
C PRO A 49 1.28 18.29 13.69
N GLY A 50 2.36 17.55 13.42
CA GLY A 50 2.88 17.35 12.08
C GLY A 50 1.80 16.80 11.15
N ARG A 51 1.88 17.13 9.85
CA ARG A 51 0.99 16.56 8.83
C ARG A 51 1.72 15.48 8.08
N VAL A 52 1.07 14.32 7.94
CA VAL A 52 1.56 13.25 7.05
C VAL A 52 0.85 13.40 5.72
N GLN A 53 1.61 13.66 4.67
CA GLN A 53 1.11 13.63 3.31
C GLN A 53 1.21 12.21 2.79
N SER A 54 0.06 11.66 2.40
CA SER A 54 -0.05 10.31 1.89
C SER A 54 -0.73 10.26 0.52
N ALA A 55 -0.30 9.31 -0.30
CA ALA A 55 -0.77 9.17 -1.67
C ALA A 55 -1.10 7.71 -1.99
N CYS A 56 -2.18 7.50 -2.75
CA CYS A 56 -2.52 6.19 -3.29
C CYS A 56 -1.55 5.81 -4.43
N GLY A 57 -1.52 4.53 -4.81
CA GLY A 57 -0.75 4.03 -5.96
C GLY A 57 -0.87 4.90 -7.22
N PRO A 58 -2.09 5.11 -7.78
CA PRO A 58 -2.24 5.84 -9.04
C PRO A 58 -1.75 7.29 -8.95
N CYS A 59 -2.05 8.01 -7.86
CA CYS A 59 -1.54 9.39 -7.69
C CYS A 59 -0.01 9.43 -7.54
N ARG A 60 0.61 8.39 -6.96
CA ARG A 60 2.06 8.32 -6.88
C ARG A 60 2.70 8.11 -8.23
N GLU A 61 2.11 7.28 -9.07
CA GLU A 61 2.59 7.02 -10.43
C GLU A 61 2.41 8.26 -11.32
N GLU A 62 1.24 8.91 -11.25
CA GLU A 62 0.92 10.11 -12.04
C GLU A 62 1.80 11.31 -11.68
N HIS A 63 2.08 11.51 -10.39
CA HIS A 63 2.87 12.66 -9.91
C HIS A 63 4.33 12.29 -9.57
N ALA A 64 4.80 11.09 -9.95
CA ALA A 64 6.13 10.57 -9.65
C ALA A 64 6.54 10.73 -8.16
N LEU A 65 5.61 10.43 -7.25
CA LEU A 65 5.78 10.61 -5.80
C LEU A 65 6.49 9.40 -5.20
N VAL A 66 7.61 9.66 -4.55
CA VAL A 66 8.39 8.64 -3.86
C VAL A 66 7.83 8.41 -2.45
N PRO A 67 7.51 7.16 -2.05
CA PRO A 67 7.15 6.84 -0.67
C PRO A 67 8.20 7.30 0.31
N TYR A 68 7.77 7.71 1.49
CA TYR A 68 8.68 8.09 2.56
C TYR A 68 9.63 6.93 2.94
N THR A 69 9.14 5.68 2.89
CA THR A 69 9.95 4.48 3.18
C THR A 69 11.00 4.15 2.13
N ASP A 70 10.94 4.78 0.94
CA ASP A 70 11.85 4.54 -0.19
C ASP A 70 12.93 5.62 -0.27
N ARG A 71 12.85 6.65 0.58
CA ARG A 71 13.85 7.73 0.66
C ARG A 71 15.05 7.28 1.53
N PRO A 72 16.30 7.57 1.13
CA PRO A 72 17.51 7.20 1.88
C PRO A 72 17.66 7.96 3.20
#